data_AF-A0A949SMY7-F1
#
_entry.id   AF-A0A949SMY7-F1
#
_cell.length_a   1.000
_cell.length_b   1.000
_cell.length_c   1.000
_cell.angle_alpha   90.00
_cell.angle_beta   90.00
_cell.angle_gamma   90.00
#
_symmetry.space_group_name_H-M   'P 1'
#
loop_
_entity.id
_entity.type
_entity.pdbx_description
1 polymer ?
#
loop_
_entity_poly.entity_id
_entity_poly.type
_entity_poly.pdbx_seq_one_letter_code
_entity_poly.pdbx_strand_id
1 'polypeptide(L)'
;MIIPPHFLFDEEVFDRLHAYLDSIICTNVRLPKVPFKAPLKANGFEEFDWILSGEFWSTLQDFATHSGDHELIFSVLEPDPVNYFKETFGYYNWAILPSSLSIDDYWDFLNNAPNNSPADSILANAQVVVITAPSKRWAVWGERASGLCVLATVNNDKMPDWNNIRWLSALYKNKEWMDFSIEVAQQFELLDSDLR
;
A
#
# COMPACT_ATOMS: atom_id res chain seq x y z
N MET A 1 0.08 28.55 -1.13
CA MET A 1 -0.03 27.15 -0.67
C MET A 1 1.26 26.46 -1.05
N ILE A 2 1.97 25.88 -0.08
CA ILE A 2 3.19 25.12 -0.34
C ILE A 2 2.76 23.66 -0.40
N ILE A 3 2.94 23.02 -1.55
CA ILE A 3 2.67 21.60 -1.72
C ILE A 3 3.90 20.86 -1.21
N PRO A 4 3.76 19.91 -0.28
CA PRO A 4 4.90 19.15 0.21
C PRO A 4 5.51 18.31 -0.93
N PRO A 5 6.82 18.00 -0.88
CA PRO A 5 7.48 17.19 -1.90
C PRO A 5 6.75 15.87 -2.18
N HIS A 6 6.81 15.40 -3.43
CA HIS A 6 6.23 14.13 -3.91
C HIS A 6 4.70 14.03 -3.98
N PHE A 7 3.97 14.83 -3.21
CA PHE A 7 2.51 14.81 -3.25
C PHE A 7 1.95 15.35 -4.57
N LEU A 8 0.87 14.72 -5.03
CA LEU A 8 0.17 15.13 -6.25
C LEU A 8 -0.68 16.37 -5.99
N PHE A 9 -0.70 17.28 -6.95
CA PHE A 9 -1.59 18.45 -6.92
C PHE A 9 -2.34 18.66 -8.25
N ASP A 10 -1.80 18.12 -9.34
CA ASP A 10 -2.35 18.18 -10.70
C ASP A 10 -3.44 17.11 -10.87
N GLU A 11 -4.60 17.57 -11.35
CA GLU A 11 -5.80 16.73 -11.52
C GLU A 11 -5.64 15.73 -12.66
N GLU A 12 -5.02 16.11 -13.79
CA GLU A 12 -4.78 15.18 -14.90
C GLU A 12 -3.82 14.05 -14.50
N VAL A 13 -2.82 14.37 -13.67
CA VAL A 13 -1.91 13.36 -13.11
C VAL A 13 -2.65 12.43 -12.14
N PHE A 14 -3.50 12.98 -11.27
CA PHE A 14 -4.31 12.19 -10.35
C PHE A 14 -5.25 11.26 -11.10
N ASP A 15 -6.02 11.75 -12.06
CA ASP A 15 -6.98 10.95 -12.84
C ASP A 15 -6.30 9.80 -13.58
N ARG A 16 -5.13 10.06 -14.16
CA ARG A 16 -4.32 9.02 -14.82
C ARG A 16 -3.88 7.94 -13.84
N LEU A 17 -3.43 8.34 -12.64
CA LEU A 17 -2.98 7.39 -11.62
C LEU A 17 -4.15 6.64 -10.97
N HIS A 18 -5.29 7.30 -10.81
CA HIS A 18 -6.53 6.67 -10.34
C HIS A 18 -6.99 5.60 -11.34
N ALA A 19 -7.06 5.92 -12.63
CA ALA A 19 -7.39 4.96 -13.68
C ALA A 19 -6.36 3.80 -13.76
N TYR A 20 -5.08 4.10 -13.54
CA TYR A 20 -4.03 3.07 -13.41
C TYR A 20 -4.31 2.17 -12.20
N LEU A 21 -4.63 2.73 -11.03
CA LEU A 21 -4.90 1.97 -9.81
C LEU A 21 -6.14 1.10 -9.96
N ASP A 22 -7.21 1.66 -10.54
CA ASP A 22 -8.43 0.93 -10.87
C ASP A 22 -8.16 -0.21 -11.86
N SER A 23 -7.09 -0.17 -12.66
CA SER A 23 -6.76 -1.30 -13.54
C SER A 23 -6.20 -2.52 -12.79
N ILE A 24 -5.71 -2.35 -11.56
CA ILE A 24 -5.07 -3.42 -10.76
C ILE A 24 -5.78 -3.70 -9.43
N ILE A 25 -6.63 -2.79 -8.97
CA ILE A 25 -7.36 -2.88 -7.69
C ILE A 25 -8.87 -2.71 -7.89
N CYS A 26 -9.66 -3.43 -7.11
CA CYS A 26 -11.08 -3.21 -6.86
C CYS A 26 -11.23 -2.36 -5.60
N THR A 27 -11.25 -1.04 -5.75
CA THR A 27 -11.25 -0.06 -4.63
C THR A 27 -12.47 -0.15 -3.71
N ASN A 28 -13.55 -0.81 -4.13
CA ASN A 28 -14.76 -1.05 -3.33
C ASN A 28 -14.79 -2.39 -2.60
N VAL A 29 -13.74 -3.19 -2.72
CA VAL A 29 -13.58 -4.46 -1.99
C VAL A 29 -12.79 -4.18 -0.71
N ARG A 30 -13.16 -4.84 0.39
CA ARG A 30 -12.52 -4.73 1.71
C ARG A 30 -12.11 -6.10 2.21
N LEU A 31 -11.14 -6.16 3.12
CA LEU A 31 -10.76 -7.42 3.76
C LEU A 31 -11.96 -8.03 4.54
N PRO A 32 -12.12 -9.36 4.55
CA PRO A 32 -11.21 -10.41 4.07
C PRO A 32 -11.43 -10.79 2.60
N LYS A 33 -12.01 -9.93 1.74
CA LYS A 33 -11.96 -10.17 0.29
C LYS A 33 -10.75 -9.47 -0.31
N VAL A 34 -9.96 -10.18 -1.12
CA VAL A 34 -8.76 -9.60 -1.73
C VAL A 34 -9.16 -8.58 -2.80
N PRO A 35 -8.65 -7.33 -2.74
CA PRO A 35 -9.02 -6.29 -3.70
C PRO A 35 -8.17 -6.29 -4.98
N PHE A 36 -7.29 -7.27 -5.20
CA PHE A 36 -6.41 -7.33 -6.37
C PHE A 36 -7.11 -7.91 -7.61
N LYS A 37 -6.82 -7.34 -8.77
CA LYS A 37 -7.23 -7.86 -10.09
C LYS A 37 -6.12 -8.72 -10.68
N ALA A 38 -6.51 -9.73 -11.47
CA ALA A 38 -5.55 -10.54 -12.21
C ALA A 38 -4.64 -9.65 -13.10
N PRO A 39 -3.34 -9.96 -13.22
CA PRO A 39 -2.68 -11.20 -12.79
C PRO A 39 -2.08 -11.17 -11.37
N LEU A 40 -2.33 -10.12 -10.58
CA LEU A 40 -1.87 -10.05 -9.19
C LEU A 40 -2.58 -11.10 -8.33
N LYS A 41 -1.81 -11.83 -7.52
CA LYS A 41 -2.32 -12.80 -6.55
C LYS A 41 -1.75 -12.54 -5.18
N ALA A 42 -2.62 -12.51 -4.17
CA ALA A 42 -2.22 -12.35 -2.79
C ALA A 42 -1.28 -13.48 -2.36
N ASN A 43 -0.16 -13.13 -1.73
CA ASN A 43 0.87 -14.09 -1.33
C ASN A 43 1.67 -13.67 -0.07
N GLY A 44 1.39 -12.50 0.50
CA GLY A 44 2.02 -12.03 1.72
C GLY A 44 1.05 -11.24 2.58
N PHE A 45 1.27 -11.27 3.90
CA PHE A 45 0.50 -10.52 4.88
C PHE A 45 1.43 -9.89 5.91
N GLU A 46 1.09 -8.70 6.38
CA GLU A 46 1.88 -7.98 7.40
C GLU A 46 0.99 -7.02 8.18
N GLU A 47 1.49 -6.41 9.26
CA GLU A 47 0.74 -5.42 10.04
C GLU A 47 0.59 -4.07 9.30
N PHE A 48 -0.56 -3.42 9.46
CA PHE A 48 -0.82 -2.10 8.86
C PHE A 48 0.16 -1.04 9.32
N ASP A 49 0.41 -0.93 10.62
CA ASP A 49 1.30 0.11 11.13
C ASP A 49 2.77 -0.15 10.74
N TRP A 50 3.13 -1.40 10.41
CA TRP A 50 4.47 -1.70 9.90
C TRP A 50 4.71 -1.09 8.52
N ILE A 51 3.74 -1.13 7.60
CA ILE A 51 3.94 -0.52 6.27
C ILE A 51 4.05 1.01 6.33
N LEU A 52 3.56 1.60 7.41
CA LEU A 52 3.69 3.03 7.72
C LEU A 52 4.87 3.32 8.68
N SER A 53 5.86 2.42 8.77
CA SER A 53 7.11 2.65 9.50
C SER A 53 8.24 3.05 8.55
N GLY A 54 9.20 3.84 9.04
CA GLY A 54 10.38 4.21 8.23
C GLY A 54 11.17 2.98 7.76
N GLU A 55 11.29 1.96 8.61
CA GLU A 55 12.04 0.73 8.33
C GLU A 55 11.47 -0.08 7.17
N PHE A 56 10.16 0.01 6.93
CA PHE A 56 9.52 -0.67 5.80
C PHE A 56 9.93 -0.11 4.44
N TRP A 57 10.49 1.10 4.39
CA TRP A 57 10.98 1.69 3.14
C TRP A 57 11.98 0.79 2.43
N SER A 58 12.92 0.18 3.17
CA SER A 58 13.90 -0.76 2.61
C SER A 58 13.26 -1.91 1.83
N THR A 59 12.13 -2.40 2.33
CA THR A 59 11.34 -3.45 1.70
C THR A 59 10.66 -2.97 0.40
N LEU A 60 10.13 -1.74 0.41
CA LEU A 60 9.57 -1.11 -0.78
C LEU A 60 10.65 -0.87 -1.86
N GLN A 61 11.87 -0.52 -1.46
CA GLN A 61 13.01 -0.39 -2.37
C GLN A 61 13.41 -1.73 -2.98
N ASP A 62 13.39 -2.82 -2.21
CA ASP A 62 13.63 -4.17 -2.73
C ASP A 62 12.58 -4.57 -3.77
N PHE A 63 11.30 -4.22 -3.53
CA PHE A 63 10.22 -4.49 -4.46
C PHE A 63 10.42 -3.74 -5.77
N ALA A 64 10.68 -2.44 -5.70
CA ALA A 64 10.97 -1.61 -6.87
C ALA A 64 12.19 -2.11 -7.64
N THR A 65 13.28 -2.47 -6.94
CA THR A 65 14.50 -3.00 -7.56
C THR A 65 14.22 -4.31 -8.30
N HIS A 66 13.44 -5.22 -7.69
CA HIS A 66 13.12 -6.51 -8.29
C HIS A 66 12.21 -6.38 -9.52
N SER A 67 11.26 -5.43 -9.49
CA SER A 67 10.37 -5.17 -10.61
C SER A 67 10.96 -4.25 -11.68
N GLY A 68 12.15 -3.67 -11.43
CA GLY A 68 12.81 -2.72 -12.32
C GLY A 68 12.18 -1.33 -12.33
N ASP A 69 11.45 -0.98 -11.27
CA ASP A 69 10.82 0.32 -11.10
C ASP A 69 11.76 1.30 -10.40
N HIS A 70 11.68 2.57 -10.80
CA HIS A 70 12.43 3.65 -10.18
C HIS A 70 11.57 4.55 -9.30
N GLU A 71 10.25 4.37 -9.34
CA GLU A 71 9.27 5.16 -8.61
C GLU A 71 8.17 4.26 -8.08
N LEU A 72 7.60 4.64 -6.94
CA LEU A 72 6.47 4.00 -6.30
C LEU A 72 5.29 4.97 -6.29
N ILE A 73 4.09 4.42 -6.41
CA ILE A 73 2.82 5.15 -6.31
C ILE A 73 2.25 4.82 -4.94
N PHE A 74 2.18 5.82 -4.07
CA PHE A 74 1.56 5.72 -2.75
C PHE A 74 0.18 6.39 -2.81
N SER A 75 -0.87 5.61 -2.56
CA SER A 75 -2.26 6.04 -2.73
C SER A 75 -3.01 5.87 -1.40
N VAL A 76 -3.58 6.93 -0.86
CA VAL A 76 -4.51 6.85 0.28
C VAL A 76 -5.93 6.86 -0.27
N LEU A 77 -6.68 5.79 -0.04
CA LEU A 77 -8.08 5.68 -0.47
C LEU A 77 -9.04 6.21 0.60
N GLU A 78 -8.66 6.10 1.86
CA GLU A 78 -9.42 6.61 3.00
C GLU A 78 -8.46 7.32 3.97
N PRO A 79 -8.74 8.57 4.38
CA PRO A 79 -9.89 9.40 3.98
C PRO A 79 -9.87 9.75 2.48
N ASP A 80 -11.04 10.08 1.92
CA ASP A 80 -11.25 10.27 0.48
C ASP A 80 -10.23 11.29 -0.10
N PRO A 81 -9.46 10.91 -1.13
CA PRO A 81 -8.39 11.76 -1.64
C PRO A 81 -8.90 13.04 -2.32
N VAL A 82 -10.13 13.03 -2.84
CA VAL A 82 -10.73 14.14 -3.59
C VAL A 82 -11.62 14.98 -2.66
N ASN A 83 -12.73 14.41 -2.21
CA ASN A 83 -13.81 15.08 -1.49
C ASN A 83 -13.41 15.51 -0.07
N TYR A 84 -12.35 14.91 0.48
CA TYR A 84 -11.81 15.35 1.76
C TYR A 84 -10.46 16.03 1.58
N PHE A 85 -9.44 15.30 1.12
CA PHE A 85 -8.08 15.78 1.23
C PHE A 85 -7.78 16.91 0.23
N LYS A 86 -8.10 16.73 -1.06
CA LYS A 86 -7.93 17.76 -2.09
C LYS A 86 -8.79 19.00 -1.84
N GLU A 87 -10.06 18.84 -1.49
CA GLU A 87 -10.94 19.97 -1.20
C GLU A 87 -10.47 20.78 0.02
N THR A 88 -9.96 20.11 1.07
CA THR A 88 -9.55 20.77 2.31
C THR A 88 -8.15 21.38 2.22
N PHE A 89 -7.20 20.67 1.60
CA PHE A 89 -5.77 21.03 1.64
C PHE A 89 -5.20 21.47 0.29
N GLY A 90 -5.93 21.32 -0.81
CA GLY A 90 -5.56 21.81 -2.15
C GLY A 90 -4.58 20.92 -2.91
N TYR A 91 -4.20 19.77 -2.38
CA TYR A 91 -3.42 18.71 -3.01
C TYR A 91 -3.95 17.34 -2.55
N TYR A 92 -3.54 16.25 -3.20
CA TYR A 92 -3.98 14.90 -2.86
C TYR A 92 -3.05 14.27 -1.84
N ASN A 93 -3.56 13.40 -0.97
CA ASN A 93 -2.78 12.50 -0.10
C ASN A 93 -2.23 11.29 -0.87
N TRP A 94 -1.91 11.50 -2.15
CA TRP A 94 -1.27 10.56 -3.06
C TRP A 94 0.09 11.11 -3.43
N ALA A 95 1.06 10.23 -3.66
CA ALA A 95 2.42 10.64 -3.99
C ALA A 95 3.10 9.69 -4.98
N ILE A 96 4.05 10.25 -5.72
CA ILE A 96 5.04 9.49 -6.49
C ILE A 96 6.37 9.60 -5.76
N LEU A 97 6.86 8.49 -5.24
CA LEU A 97 8.07 8.41 -4.44
C LEU A 97 9.20 7.81 -5.28
N PRO A 98 10.30 8.54 -5.53
CA PRO A 98 11.50 7.94 -6.10
C PRO A 98 12.00 6.80 -5.21
N SER A 99 12.28 5.64 -5.78
CA SER A 99 12.90 4.50 -5.07
C SER A 99 14.27 4.85 -4.47
N SER A 100 14.90 5.94 -4.92
CA SER A 100 16.16 6.45 -4.39
C SER A 100 16.04 7.27 -3.11
N LEU A 101 14.83 7.54 -2.60
CA LEU A 101 14.65 8.24 -1.33
C LEU A 101 15.35 7.49 -0.19
N SER A 102 15.79 8.24 0.82
CA SER A 102 16.27 7.64 2.06
C SER A 102 15.12 7.18 2.96
N ILE A 103 15.43 6.37 3.98
CA ILE A 103 14.48 6.01 5.03
C ILE A 103 13.93 7.26 5.72
N ASP A 104 14.78 8.25 5.99
CA ASP A 104 14.38 9.50 6.63
C ASP A 104 13.44 10.31 5.74
N ASP A 105 13.71 10.39 4.42
CA ASP A 105 12.80 11.07 3.48
C ASP A 105 11.42 10.39 3.42
N TYR A 106 11.38 9.05 3.46
CA TYR A 106 10.12 8.31 3.51
C TYR A 106 9.38 8.55 4.84
N TRP A 107 10.10 8.56 5.95
CA TRP A 107 9.53 8.84 7.26
C TRP A 107 8.97 10.27 7.36
N ASP A 108 9.68 11.24 6.82
CA ASP A 108 9.24 12.63 6.71
C ASP A 108 8.01 12.76 5.80
N PHE A 109 7.96 12.01 4.70
CA PHE A 109 6.78 11.92 3.84
C PHE A 109 5.55 11.42 4.60
N LEU A 110 5.67 10.32 5.36
CA LEU A 110 4.56 9.75 6.14
C LEU A 110 4.07 10.68 7.24
N ASN A 111 4.99 11.39 7.90
CA ASN A 111 4.70 12.35 8.95
C ASN A 111 4.28 13.73 8.43
N ASN A 112 4.40 13.96 7.12
CA ASN A 112 4.04 15.23 6.54
C ASN A 112 2.54 15.48 6.77
N ALA A 113 2.24 16.54 7.50
CA ALA A 113 0.89 16.96 7.78
C ALA A 113 0.66 18.35 7.18
N PRO A 114 -0.57 18.65 6.72
CA PRO A 114 -0.97 20.02 6.44
C PRO A 114 -0.69 20.93 7.64
N ASN A 115 -0.14 22.13 7.42
CA ASN A 115 0.29 23.05 8.49
C ASN A 115 -0.76 23.30 9.59
N ASN A 116 -2.04 23.31 9.22
CA ASN A 116 -3.14 23.60 10.14
C ASN A 116 -3.86 22.34 10.64
N SER A 117 -3.41 21.14 10.23
CA SER A 117 -3.99 19.89 10.68
C SER A 117 -2.92 18.79 10.83
N PRO A 118 -2.16 18.80 11.94
CA PRO A 118 -1.19 17.75 12.23
C PRO A 118 -1.77 16.33 12.26
N ALA A 119 -3.06 16.20 12.58
CA ALA A 119 -3.77 14.93 12.60
C ALA A 119 -4.05 14.35 11.21
N ASP A 120 -3.81 15.11 10.14
CA ASP A 120 -4.04 14.69 8.75
C ASP A 120 -2.76 14.20 8.03
N SER A 121 -1.70 13.87 8.77
CA SER A 121 -0.59 13.12 8.18
C SER A 121 -1.06 11.73 7.72
N ILE A 122 -0.36 11.14 6.75
CA ILE A 122 -0.64 9.77 6.30
C ILE A 122 -0.53 8.81 7.49
N LEU A 123 0.53 8.96 8.29
CA LEU A 123 0.76 8.12 9.47
C LEU A 123 -0.44 8.14 10.42
N ALA A 124 -1.00 9.32 10.70
CA ALA A 124 -2.07 9.49 11.67
C ALA A 124 -3.47 9.17 11.12
N ASN A 125 -3.76 9.52 9.86
CA ASN A 125 -5.15 9.53 9.37
C ASN A 125 -5.47 8.44 8.33
N ALA A 126 -4.49 7.85 7.65
CA ALA A 126 -4.77 6.89 6.58
C ALA A 126 -5.47 5.63 7.11
N GLN A 127 -6.63 5.28 6.57
CA GLN A 127 -7.38 4.07 6.94
C GLN A 127 -7.22 2.96 5.91
N VAL A 128 -7.12 3.33 4.63
CA VAL A 128 -6.91 2.41 3.53
C VAL A 128 -5.84 2.97 2.62
N VAL A 129 -4.78 2.20 2.37
CA VAL A 129 -3.66 2.59 1.51
C VAL A 129 -3.36 1.54 0.46
N VAL A 130 -2.90 1.98 -0.70
CA VAL A 130 -2.32 1.11 -1.72
C VAL A 130 -0.95 1.63 -2.12
N ILE A 131 0.04 0.74 -2.10
CA ILE A 131 1.40 1.02 -2.54
C ILE A 131 1.73 0.08 -3.69
N THR A 132 2.18 0.63 -4.82
CA THR A 132 2.49 -0.14 -6.03
C THR A 132 3.57 0.58 -6.85
N ALA A 133 3.94 0.04 -8.01
CA ALA A 133 4.88 0.66 -8.92
C ALA A 133 4.43 0.54 -10.39
N PRO A 134 4.90 1.42 -11.30
CA PRO A 134 4.43 1.49 -12.69
C PRO A 134 4.40 0.15 -13.45
N SER A 135 5.31 -0.78 -13.15
CA SER A 135 5.34 -2.13 -13.74
C SER A 135 4.10 -2.99 -13.49
N LYS A 136 3.29 -2.68 -12.46
CA LYS A 136 2.13 -3.48 -12.00
C LYS A 136 2.49 -4.90 -11.55
N ARG A 137 3.75 -5.15 -11.21
CA ARG A 137 4.24 -6.49 -10.84
C ARG A 137 3.94 -6.87 -9.41
N TRP A 138 3.66 -5.88 -8.56
CA TRP A 138 3.29 -6.06 -7.16
C TRP A 138 2.38 -4.92 -6.71
N ALA A 139 1.59 -5.17 -5.66
CA ALA A 139 0.84 -4.15 -4.96
C ALA A 139 0.64 -4.55 -3.49
N VAL A 140 0.71 -3.58 -2.60
CA VAL A 140 0.39 -3.72 -1.17
C VAL A 140 -0.92 -3.00 -0.92
N TRP A 141 -1.90 -3.70 -0.36
CA TRP A 141 -3.14 -3.13 0.16
C TRP A 141 -3.08 -3.15 1.68
N GLY A 142 -3.24 -1.99 2.34
CA GLY A 142 -3.33 -1.89 3.80
C GLY A 142 -4.70 -1.39 4.24
N GLU A 143 -5.28 -2.01 5.27
CA GLU A 143 -6.54 -1.59 5.89
C GLU A 143 -6.43 -1.54 7.42
N ARG A 144 -6.36 -0.32 7.97
CA ARG A 144 -6.16 -0.03 9.40
C ARG A 144 -7.23 -0.65 10.29
N ALA A 145 -8.49 -0.68 9.85
CA ALA A 145 -9.59 -1.27 10.61
C ALA A 145 -9.36 -2.77 10.93
N SER A 146 -8.71 -3.49 10.02
CA SER A 146 -8.28 -4.88 10.24
C SER A 146 -6.90 -5.00 10.90
N GLY A 147 -6.10 -3.93 10.89
CA GLY A 147 -4.69 -3.96 11.27
C GLY A 147 -3.78 -4.70 10.30
N LEU A 148 -4.26 -4.98 9.08
CA LEU A 148 -3.56 -5.86 8.13
C LEU A 148 -3.20 -5.18 6.81
N CYS A 149 -2.13 -5.69 6.24
CA CYS A 149 -1.68 -5.50 4.88
C CYS A 149 -1.65 -6.81 4.14
N VAL A 150 -1.95 -6.76 2.85
CA VAL A 150 -1.84 -7.88 1.92
C VAL A 150 -0.94 -7.44 0.78
N LEU A 151 0.05 -8.25 0.45
CA LEU A 151 0.82 -8.13 -0.78
C LEU A 151 0.31 -9.10 -1.82
N ALA A 152 0.24 -8.61 -3.04
CA ALA A 152 0.08 -9.44 -4.21
C ALA A 152 1.20 -9.22 -5.20
N THR A 153 1.59 -10.28 -5.90
CA THR A 153 2.53 -10.22 -7.02
C THR A 153 1.98 -10.93 -8.24
N VAL A 154 2.54 -10.64 -9.42
CA VAL A 154 2.25 -11.38 -10.64
C VAL A 154 2.87 -12.78 -10.54
N ASN A 155 2.10 -13.82 -10.86
CA ASN A 155 2.54 -15.22 -10.81
C ASN A 155 3.95 -15.42 -11.42
N ASN A 156 4.84 -16.09 -10.67
CA ASN A 156 6.27 -16.34 -10.93
C ASN A 156 7.27 -15.24 -10.56
N ASP A 157 6.81 -14.06 -10.13
CA ASP A 157 7.68 -13.11 -9.44
C ASP A 157 7.90 -13.60 -8.02
N LYS A 158 8.90 -14.48 -7.89
CA LYS A 158 9.51 -14.76 -6.60
C LYS A 158 10.21 -13.47 -6.18
N MET A 159 9.47 -12.61 -5.46
CA MET A 159 10.07 -11.58 -4.63
C MET A 159 11.24 -12.23 -3.85
N PRO A 160 12.35 -11.50 -3.62
CA PRO A 160 13.52 -12.04 -2.94
C PRO A 160 13.10 -12.81 -1.68
N ASP A 161 13.86 -13.86 -1.33
CA ASP A 161 13.55 -14.79 -0.24
C ASP A 161 12.83 -14.11 0.93
N TRP A 162 11.55 -14.45 1.13
CA TRP A 162 10.67 -13.87 2.16
C TRP A 162 11.21 -14.03 3.58
N ASN A 163 12.20 -14.92 3.78
CA ASN A 163 12.91 -15.05 5.04
C ASN A 163 13.94 -13.92 5.28
N ASN A 164 14.39 -13.23 4.23
CA ASN A 164 15.31 -12.09 4.31
C ASN A 164 14.59 -10.75 4.18
N ILE A 165 13.46 -10.69 3.48
CA ILE A 165 12.60 -9.51 3.47
C ILE A 165 11.80 -9.50 4.77
N ARG A 166 11.78 -8.37 5.50
CA ARG A 166 11.04 -8.20 6.77
C ARG A 166 9.51 -8.14 6.58
N TRP A 167 8.97 -9.07 5.79
CA TRP A 167 7.54 -9.22 5.44
C TRP A 167 6.80 -10.24 6.30
N LEU A 168 7.51 -11.01 7.13
CA LEU A 168 6.94 -12.10 7.93
C LEU A 168 7.05 -11.83 9.44
N SER A 169 7.27 -10.59 9.86
CA SER A 169 7.85 -10.34 11.18
C SER A 169 6.84 -10.31 12.33
N ALA A 170 5.56 -10.04 12.03
CA ALA A 170 4.53 -9.89 13.07
C ALA A 170 3.58 -11.10 13.20
N LEU A 171 3.03 -11.61 12.10
CA LEU A 171 1.97 -12.63 12.15
C LEU A 171 2.41 -13.98 12.73
N TYR A 172 3.68 -14.35 12.59
CA TYR A 172 4.21 -15.61 13.10
C TYR A 172 4.63 -15.58 14.59
N LYS A 173 4.57 -14.42 15.26
CA LYS A 173 4.94 -14.32 16.68
C LYS A 173 3.75 -14.41 17.64
N ASN A 174 2.51 -14.37 17.12
CA ASN A 174 1.31 -14.44 17.94
C ASN A 174 0.35 -15.53 17.42
N LYS A 175 0.11 -16.56 18.24
CA LYS A 175 -0.61 -17.77 17.85
C LYS A 175 -2.06 -17.49 17.39
N GLU A 176 -2.73 -16.51 18.01
CA GLU A 176 -4.10 -16.12 17.62
C GLU A 176 -4.16 -15.48 16.23
N TRP A 177 -3.15 -14.69 15.87
CA TRP A 177 -3.05 -14.05 14.55
C TRP A 177 -2.55 -15.02 13.48
N MET A 178 -1.77 -16.02 13.86
CA MET A 178 -1.44 -17.16 13.01
C MET A 178 -2.70 -17.98 12.67
N ASP A 179 -3.54 -18.27 13.66
CA ASP A 179 -4.81 -18.98 13.41
C ASP A 179 -5.77 -18.13 12.56
N PHE A 180 -5.85 -16.81 12.79
CA PHE A 180 -6.63 -15.89 11.95
C PHE A 180 -6.08 -15.78 10.52
N SER A 181 -4.77 -15.62 10.35
CA SER A 181 -4.15 -15.53 9.02
C SER A 181 -4.23 -16.86 8.26
N ILE A 182 -4.17 -18.01 8.95
CA ILE A 182 -4.44 -19.33 8.39
C ILE A 182 -5.92 -19.46 8.01
N GLU A 183 -6.86 -19.03 8.86
CA GLU A 183 -8.29 -19.09 8.56
C GLU A 183 -8.66 -18.18 7.37
N VAL A 184 -8.08 -16.98 7.33
CA VAL A 184 -8.20 -16.03 6.21
C VAL A 184 -7.55 -16.60 4.94
N ALA A 185 -6.35 -17.18 5.03
CA ALA A 185 -5.69 -17.86 3.90
C ALA A 185 -6.48 -19.08 3.40
N GLN A 186 -7.07 -19.86 4.29
CA GLN A 186 -7.93 -21.00 3.94
C GLN A 186 -9.24 -20.55 3.29
N GLN A 187 -9.85 -19.46 3.77
CA GLN A 187 -10.99 -18.84 3.10
C GLN A 187 -10.62 -18.33 1.70
N PHE A 188 -9.39 -17.84 1.50
CA PHE A 188 -8.88 -17.44 0.19
C PHE A 188 -8.66 -18.62 -0.76
N GLU A 189 -8.08 -19.73 -0.31
CA GLU A 189 -7.91 -20.93 -1.13
C GLU A 189 -9.27 -21.54 -1.54
N LEU A 190 -10.27 -21.48 -0.66
CA LEU A 190 -11.63 -21.93 -0.95
C LEU A 190 -12.32 -21.03 -2.00
N LEU A 191 -12.19 -19.70 -1.88
CA LEU A 191 -12.75 -18.74 -2.85
C LEU A 191 -12.10 -18.85 -4.25
N ASP A 192 -10.80 -19.15 -4.33
CA ASP A 192 -10.08 -19.33 -5.62
C ASP A 192 -10.38 -20.71 -6.26
N SER A 193 -10.94 -21.65 -5.49
CA SER A 193 -11.39 -22.96 -5.97
C SER A 193 -12.81 -22.94 -6.54
N ASP A 194 -13.68 -22.06 -6.04
CA ASP A 194 -15.07 -21.88 -6.51
C ASP A 194 -15.19 -21.02 -7.79
N LEU A 195 -14.09 -20.37 -8.20
CA LEU A 195 -14.01 -19.52 -9.40
C LEU A 195 -13.37 -20.24 -10.62
N ARG A 196 -13.15 -21.57 -10.55
CA ARG A 196 -12.62 -22.39 -11.65
C ARG A 196 -13.67 -23.26 -12.32
#